data_AF-A0A937K3T2-F1
#
_entry.id   AF-A0A937K3T2-F1
#
_cell.length_a   1.000
_cell.length_b   1.000
_cell.length_c   1.000
_cell.angle_alpha   90.00
_cell.angle_beta   90.00
_cell.angle_gamma   90.00
#
_symmetry.space_group_name_H-M   'P 1'
#
loop_
_entity.id
_entity.type
_entity.pdbx_description
1 polymer ?
#
loop_
_entity_poly.entity_id
_entity_poly.type
_entity_poly.pdbx_seq_one_letter_code
_entity_poly.pdbx_strand_id
1 'polypeptide(L)' 'MKNQLKYFLLGIIIILFSSPMGYFMINTIYANKNLVGEYTTLLNGFIQSIEIIGALIFSIGLINMFIEKKYK' A
#
# COMPACT_ATOMS: atom_id res chain seq x y z
N MET A 1 14.77 0.99 -17.51
CA MET A 1 14.97 -0.20 -16.62
C MET A 1 15.18 0.08 -15.12
N LYS A 2 16.26 0.72 -14.64
CA LYS A 2 16.59 0.75 -13.18
C LYS A 2 15.52 1.38 -12.27
N ASN A 3 14.76 2.37 -12.75
CA ASN A 3 13.78 3.07 -11.91
C ASN A 3 12.38 2.43 -11.97
N GLN A 4 11.97 1.79 -13.07
CA GLN A 4 10.67 1.10 -13.13
C GLN A 4 10.63 -0.11 -12.21
N LEU A 5 11.72 -0.89 -12.21
CA LEU A 5 11.85 -2.05 -11.35
C LEU A 5 11.82 -1.67 -9.87
N LYS A 6 12.32 -0.47 -9.52
CA LYS A 6 12.18 0.11 -8.19
C LYS A 6 10.72 0.39 -7.84
N TYR A 7 9.95 1.06 -8.71
CA TYR A 7 8.52 1.32 -8.44
C TYR A 7 7.71 0.03 -8.31
N PHE A 8 7.98 -0.94 -9.19
CA PHE A 8 7.37 -2.27 -9.12
C PHE A 8 7.62 -2.95 -7.77
N LEU A 9 8.89 -3.04 -7.35
CA LEU A 9 9.26 -3.64 -6.06
C LEU A 9 8.73 -2.83 -4.88
N LEU A 10 8.76 -1.50 -4.96
CA LEU A 10 8.25 -0.61 -3.92
C LEU A 10 6.74 -0.85 -3.69
N GLY A 11 5.95 -0.98 -4.75
CA GLY A 11 4.53 -1.29 -4.64
C GLY A 11 4.26 -2.61 -3.91
N ILE A 12 5.04 -3.66 -4.21
CA ILE A 12 4.95 -4.96 -3.52
C ILE A 12 5.29 -4.81 -2.04
N ILE A 13 6.38 -4.10 -1.72
CA ILE A 13 6.79 -3.86 -0.34
C ILE A 13 5.68 -3.13 0.43
N ILE A 14 5.07 -2.10 -0.16
CA ILE A 14 3.97 -1.36 0.48
C ILE A 14 2.77 -2.28 0.77
N ILE A 15 2.41 -3.15 -0.17
CA ILE A 15 1.32 -4.12 0.03
C ILE A 15 1.66 -5.10 1.16
N LEU A 16 2.88 -5.64 1.20
CA LEU A 16 3.27 -6.59 2.26
C LEU A 16 3.30 -5.96 3.66
N PHE A 17 3.64 -4.67 3.73
CA PHE A 17 3.67 -3.92 5.00
C PHE A 17 2.34 -3.21 5.32
N SER A 18 1.29 -3.36 4.50
CA SER A 18 0.00 -2.70 4.71
C SER A 18 -0.63 -3.05 6.05
N SER A 19 -0.59 -4.34 6.42
CA SER A 19 -1.16 -4.85 7.66
C SER A 19 -0.46 -4.27 8.90
N PRO A 20 0.88 -4.41 9.10
CA PRO A 20 1.54 -3.83 10.26
C PRO A 20 1.42 -2.30 10.30
N MET A 21 1.42 -1.62 9.15
CA MET A 21 1.17 -0.17 9.09
C MET A 21 -0.26 0.20 9.53
N GLY A 22 -1.27 -0.56 9.12
CA GLY A 22 -2.67 -0.34 9.53
C GLY A 22 -2.85 -0.47 11.04
N TYR A 23 -2.27 -1.51 11.65
CA TYR A 23 -2.26 -1.66 13.11
C TYR A 23 -1.53 -0.52 13.82
N PHE A 24 -0.40 -0.07 13.26
CA PHE A 24 0.34 1.06 13.83
C PHE A 24 -0.46 2.36 13.75
N MET A 25 -1.12 2.62 12.62
CA MET A 25 -1.93 3.82 12.41
C MET A 25 -3.12 3.88 13.36
N ILE A 26 -3.90 2.79 13.49
CA ILE A 26 -5.08 2.80 14.36
C ILE A 26 -4.68 2.99 15.83
N ASN A 27 -3.61 2.33 16.28
CA ASN A 27 -3.10 2.47 17.65
C ASN A 27 -2.54 3.86 17.94
N THR A 28 -2.00 4.54 16.93
CA THR A 28 -1.44 5.90 17.08
C THR A 28 -2.54 6.96 17.05
N ILE A 29 -3.44 6.91 16.06
CA ILE A 29 -4.46 7.93 15.82
C ILE A 29 -5.59 7.84 16.85
N TYR A 30 -6.01 6.63 17.19
CA TYR A 30 -7.10 6.37 18.13
C TYR A 30 -6.59 5.91 19.49
N ALA A 31 -5.37 6.32 19.85
CA ALA A 31 -4.81 6.06 21.16
C ALA A 31 -5.81 6.49 22.27
N ASN A 32 -6.02 5.62 23.25
CA ASN A 32 -6.94 5.82 24.38
C ASN A 32 -8.43 5.99 24.02
N LYS A 33 -8.85 5.68 22.80
CA LYS A 33 -10.28 5.63 22.44
C LYS A 33 -10.82 4.21 22.56
N ASN A 34 -12.05 4.10 23.09
CA ASN A 34 -12.77 2.84 23.07
C ASN A 34 -13.35 2.61 21.67
N LEU A 35 -12.83 1.62 20.95
CA LEU A 35 -13.20 1.27 19.57
C LEU A 35 -14.04 -0.01 19.50
N VAL A 36 -14.68 -0.43 20.59
CA VAL A 36 -15.53 -1.63 20.61
C VAL A 36 -16.60 -1.53 19.51
N GLY A 37 -16.61 -2.51 18.61
CA GLY A 37 -17.53 -2.57 17.47
C GLY A 37 -17.05 -1.88 16.18
N GLU A 38 -16.11 -0.93 16.28
CA GLU A 38 -15.62 -0.15 15.11
C GLU A 38 -14.17 -0.47 14.73
N TYR A 39 -13.40 -1.06 15.65
CA TYR A 39 -11.97 -1.34 15.50
C TYR A 39 -11.65 -2.08 14.20
N THR A 40 -12.36 -3.19 13.94
CA THR A 40 -12.11 -4.02 12.75
C THR A 40 -12.39 -3.27 11.45
N THR A 41 -13.46 -2.47 11.41
CA THR A 41 -13.84 -1.68 10.24
C THR A 41 -12.81 -0.62 9.94
N LEU A 42 -12.36 0.13 10.96
CA LEU A 42 -11.33 1.15 10.82
C LEU A 42 -9.99 0.55 10.41
N LEU A 43 -9.58 -0.53 11.08
CA LEU A 43 -8.34 -1.23 10.77
C LEU A 43 -8.32 -1.70 9.31
N ASN A 44 -9.41 -2.34 8.87
CA ASN A 44 -9.54 -2.80 7.50
C ASN A 44 -9.52 -1.63 6.50
N GLY A 45 -10.16 -0.51 6.84
CA GLY A 45 -10.11 0.72 6.04
C GLY A 45 -8.68 1.26 5.87
N PHE A 46 -7.88 1.28 6.95
CA PHE A 46 -6.47 1.68 6.87
C PHE A 46 -5.65 0.72 6.01
N ILE A 47 -5.78 -0.59 6.24
CA ILE A 47 -5.03 -1.62 5.50
C ILE A 47 -5.36 -1.54 4.01
N GLN A 48 -6.65 -1.55 3.65
CA GLN A 48 -7.09 -1.48 2.25
C GLN A 48 -6.63 -0.19 1.57
N SER A 49 -6.63 0.94 2.27
CA SER A 49 -6.14 2.20 1.73
C SER A 49 -4.65 2.11 1.37
N ILE A 50 -3.83 1.49 2.23
CA ILE A 50 -2.40 1.31 1.97
C ILE A 50 -2.17 0.29 0.84
N GLU A 51 -2.96 -0.78 0.78
CA GLU A 51 -2.93 -1.75 -0.31
C GLU A 51 -3.25 -1.10 -1.66
N ILE A 52 -4.26 -0.22 -1.72
CA ILE A 52 -4.60 0.53 -2.93
C ILE A 52 -3.43 1.42 -3.36
N ILE A 53 -2.79 2.12 -2.42
CA ILE A 53 -1.59 2.94 -2.72
C ILE A 53 -0.48 2.06 -3.31
N GLY A 54 -0.21 0.92 -2.68
CA GLY A 54 0.78 -0.05 -3.15
C GLY A 54 0.44 -0.59 -4.55
N ALA A 55 -0.83 -0.91 -4.81
CA ALA A 55 -1.33 -1.40 -6.09
C ALA A 55 -1.20 -0.34 -7.21
N LEU A 56 -1.45 0.93 -6.91
CA LEU A 56 -1.26 2.03 -7.86
C LEU A 56 0.22 2.21 -8.22
N ILE A 57 1.11 2.22 -7.21
CA ILE A 57 2.56 2.34 -7.43
C ILE A 57 3.09 1.14 -8.23
N PHE A 58 2.64 -0.06 -7.89
CA PHE A 58 2.94 -1.29 -8.64
C PHE A 58 2.50 -1.19 -10.10
N SER A 59 1.27 -0.71 -10.34
CA SER A 59 0.71 -0.55 -11.69
C SER A 59 1.50 0.45 -12.53
N ILE A 60 1.92 1.58 -11.94
CA ILE A 60 2.79 2.56 -12.62
C ILE A 60 4.12 1.91 -13.03
N GLY A 61 4.73 1.12 -12.15
CA GLY A 61 5.95 0.36 -12.46
C GLY A 61 5.76 -0.60 -13.64
N LEU A 62 4.66 -1.36 -13.64
CA LEU A 62 4.30 -2.29 -14.72
C LEU A 62 4.05 -1.59 -16.05
N ILE A 63 3.19 -0.56 -16.06
CA ILE A 63 2.84 0.18 -17.28
C ILE A 63 4.10 0.76 -17.91
N ASN A 64 4.96 1.40 -17.11
CA ASN A 64 6.20 1.97 -17.63
C ASN A 64 7.17 0.92 -18.17
N MET A 65 7.16 -0.30 -17.62
CA MET A 65 7.96 -1.42 -18.14
C MET A 65 7.43 -1.91 -19.50
N PHE A 66 6.11 -2.01 -19.67
CA PHE A 66 5.49 -2.37 -20.95
C PHE A 66 5.69 -1.31 -22.02
N ILE A 67 5.57 -0.02 -21.68
CA ILE A 67 5.83 1.09 -22.60
C ILE A 67 7.28 1.07 -23.08
N GLU A 68 8.27 0.98 -22.18
CA GLU A 68 9.69 0.93 -22.60
C GLU A 68 9.96 -0.25 -23.53
N LYS A 69 9.36 -1.43 -23.26
CA LYS A 69 9.51 -2.62 -24.13
C LYS A 69 8.87 -2.45 -25.51
N LYS A 70 7.90 -1.54 -25.68
CA LYS A 70 7.21 -1.30 -26.96
C LYS A 70 7.95 -0.28 -27.84
N TYR A 71 8.71 0.64 -27.25
CA TYR A 71 9.40 1.74 -27.94
C TYR A 71 10.92 1.54 -28.07
N LYS A 72 11.43 0.37 -27.70
CA LYS A 72 12.81 -0.08 -27.90
C LYS A 72 12.80 -1.35 -28.74
#